data_AF-A0A5B2XCM8-F1
#
_entry.id   AF-A0A5B2XCM8-F1
#
_cell.length_a   1.000
_cell.length_b   1.000
_cell.length_c   1.000
_cell.angle_alpha   90.00
_cell.angle_beta   90.00
_cell.angle_gamma   90.00
#
_symmetry.space_group_name_H-M   'P 1'
#
loop_
_entity.id
_entity.type
_entity.pdbx_description
1 polymer ?
#
loop_
_entity_poly.entity_id
_entity_poly.type
_entity_poly.pdbx_seq_one_letter_code
_entity_poly.pdbx_strand_id
1 'polypeptide(L)'
;MTDQPTSDGSADLGAVVSTHAVDNERRRTIAVGGLVLAVFVGIATMAVLSEPEHPTSYQPNQGQLSGALIALTASSFVIGAVNWWKAWRGGTGEYFELREHGFAHTNSRRTRIFPWETVAHVRVRKAQAANPIARYFGTQYVASVAIRGRRRAVRVHGLVHRHTELAEAIMANCGPAPPLVTTRQRQLWLALALGGVGLVAFLIYYLRAHQDTERTIDHGSYTEVVAVPGVSGVGSVLVVVGLVAGGVLAIVGVTMALRRD
;
A
#
# COMPACT_ATOMS: atom_id res chain seq x y z
N MET A 1 -6.93 -2.24 -38.67
CA MET A 1 -5.60 -1.80 -39.11
C MET A 1 -4.78 -1.68 -37.85
N THR A 2 -4.09 -2.77 -37.49
CA THR A 2 -3.50 -2.99 -36.18
C THR A 2 -2.02 -2.74 -36.32
N ASP A 3 -1.54 -1.61 -35.82
CA ASP A 3 -0.10 -1.33 -35.72
C ASP A 3 0.54 -2.44 -34.87
N GLN A 4 1.39 -3.26 -35.50
CA GLN A 4 2.32 -4.11 -34.76
C GLN A 4 3.36 -3.19 -34.10
N PRO A 5 3.44 -3.12 -32.75
CA PRO A 5 4.51 -2.40 -32.10
C PRO A 5 5.83 -3.09 -32.44
N THR A 6 6.77 -2.31 -32.96
CA THR A 6 8.08 -2.73 -33.47
C THR A 6 8.79 -3.68 -32.52
N SER A 7 9.00 -4.92 -33.00
CA SER A 7 9.57 -6.08 -32.31
C SER A 7 11.08 -6.07 -32.21
N ASP A 8 11.76 -5.02 -32.69
CA ASP A 8 13.18 -5.10 -33.08
C ASP A 8 14.12 -5.45 -31.92
N GLY A 9 13.87 -4.97 -30.70
CA GLY A 9 14.71 -5.34 -29.55
C GLY A 9 14.36 -6.68 -28.89
N SER A 10 13.19 -7.25 -29.20
CA SER A 10 12.74 -8.52 -28.59
C SER A 10 13.18 -9.74 -29.39
N ALA A 11 13.42 -9.56 -30.70
CA ALA A 11 13.97 -10.59 -31.57
C ALA A 11 15.37 -11.03 -31.12
N ASP A 12 16.15 -10.10 -30.57
CA ASP A 12 17.49 -10.36 -30.02
C ASP A 12 17.49 -11.33 -28.82
N LEU A 13 16.34 -11.54 -28.17
CA LEU A 13 16.22 -12.51 -27.08
C LEU A 13 15.95 -13.95 -27.56
N GLY A 14 15.84 -14.18 -28.87
CA GLY A 14 15.48 -15.49 -29.43
C GLY A 14 13.98 -15.78 -29.41
N ALA A 15 13.64 -17.06 -29.62
CA ALA A 15 12.25 -17.50 -29.76
C ALA A 15 11.46 -17.36 -28.44
N VAL A 16 10.15 -17.16 -28.55
CA VAL A 16 9.25 -17.12 -27.39
C VAL A 16 9.03 -18.54 -26.89
N VAL A 17 9.42 -18.79 -25.64
CA VAL A 17 9.23 -20.08 -24.95
C VAL A 17 7.84 -20.13 -24.33
N SER A 18 7.42 -19.06 -23.65
CA SER A 18 6.10 -18.98 -23.02
C SER A 18 5.66 -17.54 -22.74
N THR A 19 4.34 -17.34 -22.65
CA THR A 19 3.72 -16.04 -22.35
C THR A 19 2.86 -16.13 -21.11
N HIS A 20 3.01 -15.16 -20.21
CA HIS A 20 2.38 -15.10 -18.90
C HIS A 20 1.60 -13.79 -18.75
N ALA A 21 0.30 -13.84 -18.99
CA ALA A 21 -0.58 -12.67 -18.85
C ALA A 21 -0.73 -12.24 -17.39
N VAL A 22 -0.86 -10.94 -17.16
CA VAL A 22 -1.20 -10.37 -15.87
C VAL A 22 -2.70 -10.14 -15.80
N ASP A 23 -3.35 -10.65 -14.76
CA ASP A 23 -4.78 -10.46 -14.53
C ASP A 23 -5.06 -9.02 -14.03
N ASN A 24 -5.10 -8.09 -14.98
CA ASN A 24 -5.41 -6.69 -14.72
C ASN A 24 -6.90 -6.46 -14.47
N GLU A 25 -7.78 -7.35 -14.92
CA GLU A 25 -9.21 -7.27 -14.61
C GLU A 25 -9.41 -7.46 -13.11
N ARG A 26 -8.82 -8.50 -12.51
CA ARG A 26 -8.86 -8.69 -11.06
C ARG A 26 -8.22 -7.53 -10.30
N ARG A 27 -7.13 -6.92 -10.80
CA ARG A 27 -6.57 -5.69 -10.20
C ARG A 27 -7.58 -4.53 -10.23
N ARG A 28 -8.36 -4.36 -11.30
CA ARG A 28 -9.43 -3.36 -11.39
C ARG A 28 -10.55 -3.65 -10.41
N THR A 29 -10.99 -4.91 -10.30
CA THR A 29 -12.02 -5.31 -9.34
C THR A 29 -11.59 -5.03 -7.91
N ILE A 30 -10.33 -5.34 -7.56
CA ILE A 30 -9.74 -4.99 -6.26
C ILE A 30 -9.74 -3.48 -6.05
N ALA A 31 -9.34 -2.71 -7.06
CA ALA A 31 -9.29 -1.26 -6.98
C ALA A 31 -10.68 -0.64 -6.74
N VAL A 32 -11.67 -1.03 -7.55
CA VAL A 32 -13.06 -0.57 -7.43
C VAL A 32 -13.64 -0.99 -6.08
N GLY A 33 -13.47 -2.24 -5.67
CA GLY A 33 -13.94 -2.72 -4.37
C GLY A 33 -13.35 -1.93 -3.20
N GLY A 34 -12.05 -1.62 -3.23
CA GLY A 34 -11.40 -0.78 -2.21
C GLY A 34 -11.93 0.65 -2.18
N LEU A 35 -12.17 1.26 -3.34
CA LEU A 35 -12.73 2.61 -3.44
C LEU A 35 -14.19 2.68 -2.99
N VAL A 36 -15.02 1.72 -3.41
CA VAL A 36 -16.43 1.61 -2.98
C VAL A 36 -16.51 1.42 -1.47
N LEU A 37 -15.69 0.54 -0.90
CA LEU A 37 -15.59 0.38 0.55
C LEU A 37 -15.18 1.68 1.24
N ALA A 38 -14.20 2.41 0.69
CA ALA A 38 -13.78 3.70 1.23
C ALA A 38 -14.91 4.74 1.23
N VAL A 39 -15.76 4.77 0.18
CA VAL A 39 -16.92 5.66 0.12
C VAL A 39 -17.94 5.29 1.19
N PHE A 40 -18.32 4.02 1.32
CA PHE A 40 -19.31 3.60 2.31
C PHE A 40 -18.84 3.82 3.75
N VAL A 41 -17.59 3.43 4.05
CA VAL A 41 -17.01 3.68 5.38
C VAL A 41 -16.83 5.17 5.60
N GLY A 42 -16.49 5.95 4.57
CA GLY A 42 -16.38 7.41 4.66
C GLY A 42 -17.72 8.09 4.98
N ILE A 43 -18.82 7.65 4.34
CA ILE A 43 -20.17 8.15 4.64
C ILE A 43 -20.56 7.80 6.08
N ALA A 44 -20.34 6.55 6.51
CA ALA A 44 -20.58 6.14 7.89
C ALA A 44 -19.73 6.96 8.88
N THR A 45 -18.47 7.23 8.54
CA THR A 45 -17.57 8.09 9.31
C THR A 45 -18.17 9.49 9.45
N MET A 46 -18.62 10.09 8.35
CA MET A 46 -19.23 11.42 8.36
C MET A 46 -20.53 11.45 9.16
N ALA A 47 -21.38 10.42 9.04
CA ALA A 47 -22.61 10.32 9.82
C ALA A 47 -22.32 10.33 11.33
N VAL A 48 -21.38 9.50 11.79
CA VAL A 48 -20.95 9.44 13.20
C VAL A 48 -20.34 10.77 13.68
N LEU A 49 -19.61 11.47 12.81
CA LEU A 49 -19.02 12.78 13.13
C LEU A 49 -20.03 13.94 13.06
N SER A 50 -21.16 13.76 12.37
CA SER A 50 -22.18 14.79 12.17
C SER A 50 -23.32 14.74 13.19
N GLU A 51 -23.35 13.72 14.06
CA GLU A 51 -24.33 13.65 15.13
C GLU A 51 -24.15 14.86 16.07
N PRO A 52 -25.17 15.71 16.23
CA PRO A 52 -25.10 16.83 17.16
C PRO A 52 -24.85 16.29 18.57
N GLU A 53 -23.96 16.95 19.31
CA GLU A 53 -23.67 16.61 20.70
C GLU A 53 -24.97 16.70 21.52
N HIS A 54 -25.65 15.56 21.69
CA HIS A 54 -26.80 15.47 22.56
C HIS A 54 -26.29 15.38 24.00
N PRO A 55 -26.65 16.33 24.89
CA PRO A 55 -26.04 16.47 26.22
C PRO A 55 -26.40 15.36 27.22
N THR A 56 -27.05 14.26 26.81
CA THR A 56 -27.73 13.34 27.74
C THR A 56 -27.11 11.96 27.91
N SER A 57 -26.03 11.62 27.21
CA SER A 57 -25.30 10.38 27.54
C SER A 57 -23.87 10.39 27.00
N TYR A 58 -22.91 10.64 27.87
CA TYR A 58 -21.48 10.42 27.60
C TYR A 58 -21.27 8.94 27.26
N GLN A 59 -21.04 8.63 25.98
CA GLN A 59 -20.69 7.27 25.55
C GLN A 59 -19.16 7.12 25.54
N PRO A 60 -18.57 6.34 26.47
CA PRO A 60 -17.12 6.24 26.62
C PRO A 60 -16.35 5.64 25.42
N ASN A 61 -17.06 5.19 24.37
CA ASN A 61 -16.47 4.50 23.20
C ASN A 61 -16.57 5.28 21.87
N GLN A 62 -17.20 6.46 21.83
CA GLN A 62 -17.45 7.17 20.56
C GLN A 62 -16.15 7.58 19.84
N GLY A 63 -15.12 7.99 20.58
CA GLY A 63 -13.81 8.34 20.02
C GLY A 63 -13.01 7.15 19.45
N GLN A 64 -13.19 5.95 20.01
CA GLN A 64 -12.54 4.74 19.50
C GLN A 64 -13.18 4.29 18.17
N LEU A 65 -14.51 4.37 18.10
CA LEU A 65 -15.27 4.05 16.90
C LEU A 65 -14.93 5.01 15.75
N SER A 66 -14.95 6.32 16.00
CA SER A 66 -14.63 7.32 14.96
C SER A 66 -13.18 7.19 14.46
N GLY A 67 -12.22 6.97 15.36
CA GLY A 67 -10.83 6.72 14.99
C GLY A 67 -10.67 5.46 14.11
N ALA A 68 -11.35 4.36 14.45
CA ALA A 68 -11.33 3.13 13.67
C ALA A 68 -11.95 3.32 12.27
N LEU A 69 -13.06 4.05 12.17
CA LEU A 69 -13.73 4.35 10.91
C LEU A 69 -12.88 5.24 9.99
N ILE A 70 -12.20 6.25 10.54
CA ILE A 70 -11.25 7.09 9.79
C ILE A 70 -10.09 6.23 9.26
N ALA A 71 -9.48 5.39 10.12
CA ALA A 71 -8.37 4.53 9.73
C ALA A 71 -8.76 3.53 8.64
N LEU A 72 -9.97 2.96 8.73
CA LEU A 72 -10.51 2.03 7.75
C LEU A 72 -10.81 2.73 6.41
N THR A 73 -11.42 3.92 6.46
CA THR A 73 -11.67 4.76 5.27
C THR A 73 -10.37 5.07 4.55
N ALA A 74 -9.37 5.59 5.27
CA ALA A 74 -8.08 5.95 4.70
C ALA A 74 -7.35 4.75 4.10
N SER A 75 -7.32 3.62 4.82
CA SER A 75 -6.68 2.39 4.36
C SER A 75 -7.33 1.84 3.10
N SER A 76 -8.66 1.80 3.07
CA SER A 76 -9.44 1.33 1.91
C SER A 76 -9.21 2.22 0.68
N PHE A 77 -9.18 3.54 0.89
CA PHE A 77 -8.91 4.50 -0.18
C PHE A 77 -7.51 4.32 -0.77
N VAL A 78 -6.47 4.21 0.07
CA VAL A 78 -5.09 4.02 -0.39
C VAL A 78 -4.94 2.72 -1.17
N ILE A 79 -5.51 1.62 -0.67
CA ILE A 79 -5.49 0.32 -1.36
C ILE A 79 -6.18 0.44 -2.72
N GLY A 80 -7.36 1.06 -2.76
CA GLY A 80 -8.12 1.29 -3.99
C GLY A 80 -7.33 2.11 -5.01
N ALA A 81 -6.83 3.28 -4.60
CA ALA A 81 -6.08 4.21 -5.45
C ALA A 81 -4.79 3.59 -6.02
N VAL A 82 -4.02 2.87 -5.19
CA VAL A 82 -2.77 2.23 -5.65
C VAL A 82 -3.06 1.13 -6.68
N ASN A 83 -4.09 0.31 -6.47
CA ASN A 83 -4.44 -0.74 -7.43
C ASN A 83 -5.05 -0.16 -8.70
N TRP A 84 -5.85 0.91 -8.59
CA TRP A 84 -6.39 1.63 -9.74
C TRP A 84 -5.27 2.17 -10.63
N TRP A 85 -4.31 2.85 -10.01
CA TRP A 85 -3.15 3.41 -10.70
C TRP A 85 -2.27 2.34 -11.36
N LYS A 86 -2.12 1.17 -10.73
CA LYS A 86 -1.41 0.03 -11.32
C LYS A 86 -2.18 -0.55 -12.51
N ALA A 87 -3.47 -0.77 -12.37
CA ALA A 87 -4.32 -1.29 -13.45
C ALA A 87 -4.35 -0.33 -14.65
N TRP A 88 -4.43 0.98 -14.39
CA TRP A 88 -4.38 2.00 -15.44
C TRP A 88 -3.03 2.05 -16.17
N ARG A 89 -1.92 1.94 -15.43
CA ARG A 89 -0.58 1.90 -16.04
C ARG A 89 -0.25 0.58 -16.74
N GLY A 90 -0.87 -0.53 -16.31
CA GLY A 90 -0.72 -1.85 -16.93
C GLY A 90 -1.48 -1.98 -18.25
N GLY A 91 -2.69 -1.39 -18.32
CA GLY A 91 -3.60 -1.55 -19.46
C GLY A 91 -4.27 -2.92 -19.48
N THR A 92 -4.86 -3.32 -20.61
CA THR A 92 -5.56 -4.60 -20.77
C THR A 92 -4.64 -5.75 -21.18
N GLY A 93 -3.44 -5.47 -21.68
CA GLY A 93 -2.49 -6.47 -22.19
C GLY A 93 -1.14 -6.43 -21.49
N GLU A 94 -1.10 -6.33 -20.16
CA GLU A 94 0.17 -6.49 -19.45
C GLU A 94 0.53 -7.99 -19.39
N TYR A 95 1.73 -8.34 -19.80
CA TYR A 95 2.19 -9.72 -19.81
C TYR A 95 3.71 -9.81 -19.70
N PHE A 96 4.20 -11.00 -19.37
CA PHE A 96 5.60 -11.36 -19.44
C PHE A 96 5.81 -12.38 -20.55
N GLU A 97 6.84 -12.19 -21.37
CA GLU A 97 7.29 -13.18 -22.35
C GLU A 97 8.61 -13.76 -21.86
N LEU A 98 8.66 -15.07 -21.72
CA LEU A 98 9.90 -15.81 -21.54
C LEU A 98 10.46 -16.18 -22.91
N ARG A 99 11.74 -15.87 -23.13
CA ARG A 99 12.46 -16.13 -24.38
C ARG A 99 13.75 -16.89 -24.09
N GLU A 100 14.38 -17.41 -25.12
CA GLU A 100 15.58 -18.26 -24.99
C GLU A 100 16.74 -17.55 -24.26
N HIS A 101 16.98 -16.28 -24.59
CA HIS A 101 18.10 -15.48 -24.06
C HIS A 101 17.69 -14.38 -23.07
N GLY A 102 16.43 -14.37 -22.64
CA GLY A 102 15.96 -13.41 -21.64
C GLY A 102 14.46 -13.47 -21.41
N PHE A 103 13.94 -12.40 -20.81
CA PHE A 103 12.50 -12.20 -20.72
C PHE A 103 12.13 -10.75 -21.02
N ALA A 104 10.90 -10.54 -21.43
CA ALA A 104 10.33 -9.22 -21.64
C ALA A 104 9.13 -9.00 -20.70
N HIS A 105 8.96 -7.76 -20.24
CA HIS A 105 7.75 -7.31 -19.57
C HIS A 105 7.11 -6.23 -20.44
N THR A 106 5.93 -6.55 -20.96
CA THR A 106 5.16 -5.66 -21.82
C THR A 106 3.97 -5.13 -21.05
N ASN A 107 3.72 -3.83 -21.18
CA ASN A 107 2.48 -3.19 -20.76
C ASN A 107 2.00 -2.24 -21.84
N SER A 108 0.83 -1.62 -21.63
CA SER A 108 0.23 -0.70 -22.63
C SER A 108 1.08 0.49 -23.05
N ARG A 109 2.15 0.82 -22.30
CA ARG A 109 3.00 1.99 -22.56
C ARG A 109 4.37 1.64 -23.11
N ARG A 110 4.87 0.43 -22.85
CA ARG A 110 6.23 0.04 -23.21
C ARG A 110 6.46 -1.46 -23.06
N THR A 111 7.39 -1.94 -23.86
CA THR A 111 8.05 -3.23 -23.69
C THR A 111 9.40 -3.01 -23.03
N ARG A 112 9.73 -3.82 -22.02
CA ARG A 112 11.03 -3.81 -21.34
C ARG A 112 11.67 -5.17 -21.50
N ILE A 113 12.85 -5.18 -22.10
CA ILE A 113 13.64 -6.37 -22.39
C ILE A 113 14.70 -6.56 -21.30
N PHE A 114 14.89 -7.81 -20.88
CA PHE A 114 15.82 -8.22 -19.83
C PHE A 114 16.58 -9.47 -20.28
N PRO A 115 17.72 -9.31 -20.95
CA PRO A 115 18.61 -10.41 -21.27
C PRO A 115 19.11 -11.11 -20.00
N TRP A 116 19.40 -12.41 -20.05
CA TRP A 116 19.80 -13.19 -18.88
C TRP A 116 21.07 -12.63 -18.20
N GLU A 117 22.03 -12.13 -18.97
CA GLU A 117 23.25 -11.51 -18.46
C GLU A 117 23.00 -10.25 -17.63
N THR A 118 21.83 -9.63 -17.76
CA THR A 118 21.42 -8.47 -16.95
C THR A 118 20.71 -8.89 -15.66
N VAL A 119 20.22 -10.13 -15.57
CA VAL A 119 19.53 -10.64 -14.38
C VAL A 119 20.55 -10.97 -13.32
N ALA A 120 20.51 -10.23 -12.20
CA ALA A 120 21.47 -10.41 -11.12
C ALA A 120 21.10 -11.61 -10.25
N HIS A 121 19.84 -11.69 -9.81
CA HIS A 121 19.30 -12.77 -8.99
C HIS A 121 17.78 -12.64 -8.87
N VAL A 122 17.12 -13.69 -8.41
CA VAL A 122 15.69 -13.70 -8.09
C VAL A 122 15.49 -14.03 -6.63
N ARG A 123 14.55 -13.33 -5.98
CA ARG A 123 14.07 -13.69 -4.64
C ARG A 123 12.60 -14.00 -4.65
N VAL A 124 12.25 -15.19 -4.18
CA VAL A 124 10.86 -15.64 -4.07
C VAL A 124 10.38 -15.52 -2.64
N ARG A 125 9.24 -14.87 -2.44
CA ARG A 125 8.46 -14.89 -1.21
C ARG A 125 7.14 -15.59 -1.49
N LYS A 126 6.97 -16.77 -0.90
CA LYS A 126 5.75 -17.57 -0.98
C LYS A 126 5.21 -17.82 0.43
N ALA A 127 3.92 -17.58 0.64
CA ALA A 127 3.25 -17.99 1.87
C ALA A 127 3.06 -19.52 1.87
N GLN A 128 3.47 -20.21 2.94
CA GLN A 128 3.30 -21.67 3.07
C GLN A 128 1.81 -22.05 3.13
N ALA A 129 1.00 -21.27 3.86
CA ALA A 129 -0.45 -21.40 3.91
C ALA A 129 -1.09 -20.07 3.48
N ALA A 130 -1.49 -19.98 2.22
CA ALA A 130 -2.15 -18.79 1.69
C ALA A 130 -3.66 -18.86 1.97
N ASN A 131 -4.16 -17.93 2.77
CA ASN A 131 -5.60 -17.74 2.95
C ASN A 131 -6.26 -17.31 1.62
N PRO A 132 -7.59 -17.50 1.47
CA PRO A 132 -8.29 -17.17 0.21
C PRO A 132 -8.14 -15.71 -0.20
N ILE A 133 -8.09 -14.80 0.78
CA ILE A 133 -7.91 -13.37 0.57
C ILE A 133 -6.54 -13.11 -0.08
N ALA A 134 -5.44 -13.62 0.48
CA ALA A 134 -4.11 -13.43 -0.08
C ALA A 134 -4.02 -13.94 -1.52
N ARG A 135 -4.65 -15.07 -1.83
CA ARG A 135 -4.74 -15.63 -3.19
C ARG A 135 -5.50 -14.70 -4.14
N TYR A 136 -6.62 -14.16 -3.69
CA TYR A 136 -7.41 -13.22 -4.48
C TYR A 136 -6.61 -11.95 -4.82
N PHE A 137 -5.89 -11.40 -3.84
CA PHE A 137 -5.03 -10.23 -4.05
C PHE A 137 -3.69 -10.53 -4.75
N GLY A 138 -3.36 -11.81 -4.97
CA GLY A 138 -2.09 -12.22 -5.56
C GLY A 138 -0.87 -11.93 -4.67
N THR A 139 -1.08 -11.72 -3.36
CA THR A 139 -0.02 -11.35 -2.39
C THR A 139 0.66 -12.56 -1.75
N GLN A 140 0.09 -13.76 -1.95
CA GLN A 140 0.65 -15.02 -1.49
C GLN A 140 2.00 -15.37 -2.14
N TYR A 141 2.27 -14.77 -3.31
CA TYR A 141 3.46 -15.03 -4.09
C TYR A 141 4.03 -13.72 -4.62
N VAL A 142 5.32 -13.49 -4.40
CA VAL A 142 6.07 -12.38 -4.99
C VAL A 142 7.48 -12.87 -5.30
N ALA A 143 7.84 -12.93 -6.58
CA ALA A 143 9.22 -13.04 -7.04
C ALA A 143 9.75 -11.64 -7.41
N SER A 144 10.85 -11.23 -6.81
CA SER A 144 11.55 -9.99 -7.13
C SER A 144 12.81 -10.33 -7.92
N VAL A 145 12.85 -9.91 -9.17
CA VAL A 145 13.96 -10.11 -10.10
C VAL A 145 14.82 -8.86 -10.08
N ALA A 146 16.02 -8.98 -9.53
CA ALA A 146 17.00 -7.91 -9.50
C ALA A 146 17.72 -7.85 -10.86
N ILE A 147 17.82 -6.65 -11.43
CA ILE A 147 18.49 -6.41 -12.72
C ILE A 147 19.73 -5.56 -12.46
N ARG A 148 20.88 -5.98 -12.99
CA ARG A 148 22.17 -5.27 -12.86
C ARG A 148 22.02 -3.84 -13.38
N GLY A 149 22.59 -2.88 -12.64
CA GLY A 149 22.52 -1.46 -12.98
C GLY A 149 21.13 -0.81 -12.81
N ARG A 150 20.10 -1.54 -12.37
CA ARG A 150 18.77 -0.97 -12.11
C ARG A 150 18.44 -0.97 -10.62
N ARG A 151 18.05 0.21 -10.11
CA ARG A 151 17.61 0.38 -8.72
C ARG A 151 16.28 -0.31 -8.40
N ARG A 152 15.43 -0.55 -9.40
CA ARG A 152 14.10 -1.16 -9.21
C ARG A 152 14.07 -2.58 -9.76
N ALA A 153 13.82 -3.53 -8.87
CA ALA A 153 13.52 -4.92 -9.22
C ALA A 153 12.20 -5.04 -10.00
N VAL A 154 12.18 -5.96 -10.95
CA VAL A 154 10.95 -6.40 -11.63
C VAL A 154 10.22 -7.36 -10.69
N ARG A 155 8.90 -7.23 -10.57
CA ARG A 155 8.11 -8.06 -9.65
C ARG A 155 7.13 -8.91 -10.41
N VAL A 156 7.21 -10.22 -10.22
CA VAL A 156 6.21 -11.20 -10.62
C VAL A 156 5.41 -11.55 -9.37
N HIS A 157 4.10 -11.39 -9.40
CA HIS A 157 3.24 -11.66 -8.25
C HIS A 157 2.17 -12.70 -8.59
N GLY A 158 1.38 -13.11 -7.60
CA GLY A 158 0.34 -14.13 -7.74
C GLY A 158 -0.76 -13.85 -8.78
N LEU A 159 -0.92 -12.61 -9.27
CA LEU A 159 -1.85 -12.30 -10.37
C LEU A 159 -1.26 -12.52 -11.77
N VAL A 160 0.00 -12.95 -11.89
CA VAL A 160 0.57 -13.38 -13.17
C VAL A 160 0.19 -14.84 -13.40
N HIS A 161 -0.30 -15.16 -14.59
CA HIS A 161 -0.66 -16.53 -14.94
C HIS A 161 0.59 -17.43 -14.95
N ARG A 162 0.52 -18.59 -14.29
CA ARG A 162 1.67 -19.50 -14.10
C ARG A 162 2.91 -18.79 -13.51
N HIS A 163 2.69 -17.88 -12.56
CA HIS A 163 3.75 -17.06 -11.94
C HIS A 163 4.90 -17.86 -11.32
N THR A 164 4.63 -19.06 -10.80
CA THR A 164 5.66 -19.95 -10.25
C THR A 164 6.60 -20.43 -11.32
N GLU A 165 6.07 -20.91 -12.44
CA GLU A 165 6.86 -21.43 -13.57
C GLU A 165 7.72 -20.34 -14.21
N LEU A 166 7.15 -19.14 -14.39
CA LEU A 166 7.91 -17.99 -14.87
C LEU A 166 9.11 -17.69 -13.95
N ALA A 167 8.88 -17.65 -12.64
CA ALA A 167 9.94 -17.35 -11.70
C ALA A 167 10.99 -18.48 -11.59
N GLU A 168 10.56 -19.74 -11.68
CA GLU A 168 11.45 -20.90 -11.73
C GLU A 168 12.33 -20.89 -12.97
N ALA A 169 11.76 -20.54 -14.13
CA ALA A 169 12.52 -20.38 -15.37
C ALA A 169 13.54 -19.24 -15.30
N ILE A 170 13.18 -18.10 -14.69
CA ILE A 170 14.13 -16.99 -14.47
C ILE A 170 15.22 -17.42 -13.46
N MET A 171 14.85 -18.15 -12.41
CA MET A 171 15.81 -18.65 -11.41
C MET A 171 16.83 -19.61 -12.03
N ALA A 172 16.41 -20.50 -12.92
CA ALA A 172 17.28 -21.44 -13.60
C ALA A 172 18.38 -20.77 -14.46
N ASN A 173 18.17 -19.51 -14.86
CA ASN A 173 19.08 -18.74 -15.71
C ASN A 173 19.86 -17.65 -14.95
N CYS A 174 19.84 -17.64 -13.61
CA CYS A 174 20.53 -16.61 -12.82
C CYS A 174 21.33 -17.20 -11.63
N GLY A 175 22.29 -16.41 -11.13
CA GLY A 175 23.07 -16.80 -9.95
C GLY A 175 22.23 -16.80 -8.66
N PRO A 176 22.68 -17.53 -7.62
CA PRO A 176 22.00 -17.56 -6.34
C PRO A 176 21.91 -16.14 -5.74
N ALA A 177 20.75 -15.82 -5.16
CA ALA A 177 20.57 -14.53 -4.52
C ALA A 177 21.55 -14.36 -3.35
N PRO A 178 22.21 -13.20 -3.21
CA PRO A 178 23.03 -12.95 -2.04
C PRO A 178 22.18 -13.03 -0.78
N PRO A 179 22.78 -13.42 0.36
CA PRO A 179 22.09 -13.38 1.64
C PRO A 179 21.55 -11.96 1.87
N LEU A 180 20.42 -11.91 2.53
CA LEU A 180 19.64 -10.70 2.68
C LEU A 180 20.47 -9.60 3.36
N VAL A 181 20.60 -8.46 2.67
CA VAL A 181 21.37 -7.32 3.13
C VAL A 181 20.82 -6.78 4.47
N THR A 182 21.76 -6.26 5.26
CA THR A 182 21.91 -6.36 6.71
C THR A 182 20.69 -6.08 7.60
N THR A 183 20.58 -6.90 8.65
CA THR A 183 19.69 -6.73 9.81
C THR A 183 19.61 -5.27 10.30
N ARG A 184 20.69 -4.50 10.19
CA ARG A 184 20.78 -3.09 10.60
C ARG A 184 19.85 -2.15 9.83
N GLN A 185 19.76 -2.27 8.51
CA GLN A 185 18.86 -1.43 7.70
C GLN A 185 17.39 -1.77 7.97
N ARG A 186 17.10 -3.06 8.15
CA ARG A 186 15.77 -3.52 8.60
C ARG A 186 15.44 -3.00 10.00
N GLN A 187 16.39 -3.06 10.94
CA GLN A 187 16.23 -2.51 12.30
C GLN A 187 15.98 -1.00 12.27
N LEU A 188 16.68 -0.24 11.41
CA LEU A 188 16.45 1.19 11.23
C LEU A 188 15.02 1.47 10.75
N TRP A 189 14.55 0.77 9.72
CA TRP A 189 13.19 0.94 9.21
C TRP A 189 12.12 0.52 10.22
N LEU A 190 12.37 -0.53 11.02
CA LEU A 190 11.51 -0.90 12.13
C LEU A 190 11.51 0.14 13.25
N ALA A 191 12.67 0.73 13.57
CA ALA A 191 12.76 1.81 14.55
C ALA A 191 12.00 3.06 14.08
N LEU A 192 12.11 3.43 12.80
CA LEU A 192 11.32 4.52 12.21
C LEU A 192 9.82 4.20 12.23
N ALA A 193 9.44 2.95 11.94
CA ALA A 193 8.05 2.53 12.04
C ALA A 193 7.52 2.65 13.47
N LEU A 194 8.30 2.18 14.44
CA LEU A 194 7.98 2.26 15.86
C LEU A 194 7.88 3.72 16.33
N GLY A 195 8.78 4.60 15.85
CA GLY A 195 8.71 6.03 16.10
C GLY A 195 7.44 6.67 15.52
N GLY A 196 7.01 6.27 14.33
CA GLY A 196 5.73 6.69 13.74
C GLY A 196 4.52 6.27 14.57
N VAL A 197 4.50 5.02 15.06
CA VAL A 197 3.46 4.52 15.98
C VAL A 197 3.49 5.28 17.31
N GLY A 198 4.68 5.53 17.86
CA GLY A 198 4.86 6.31 19.09
C GLY A 198 4.35 7.74 18.96
N LEU A 199 4.62 8.40 17.83
CA LEU A 199 4.09 9.74 17.52
C LEU A 199 2.56 9.73 17.47
N VAL A 200 1.95 8.76 16.79
CA VAL A 200 0.48 8.62 16.73
C VAL A 200 -0.09 8.41 18.13
N ALA A 201 0.49 7.51 18.92
CA ALA A 201 0.05 7.25 20.29
C ALA A 201 0.17 8.51 21.18
N PHE A 202 1.28 9.24 21.06
CA PHE A 202 1.51 10.49 21.77
C PHE A 202 0.46 11.55 21.40
N LEU A 203 0.15 11.72 20.11
CA LEU A 203 -0.84 12.70 19.65
C LEU A 203 -2.27 12.35 20.11
N ILE A 204 -2.62 11.06 20.11
CA ILE A 204 -3.89 10.58 20.68
C ILE A 204 -3.95 10.88 22.19
N TYR A 205 -2.87 10.60 22.92
CA TYR A 205 -2.76 10.93 24.33
C TYR A 205 -2.88 12.44 24.57
N TYR A 206 -2.21 13.26 23.75
CA TYR A 206 -2.26 14.71 23.83
C TYR A 206 -3.69 15.24 23.66
N LEU A 207 -4.43 14.76 22.65
CA LEU A 207 -5.84 15.10 22.44
C LEU A 207 -6.70 14.71 23.65
N ARG A 208 -6.43 13.54 24.24
CA ARG A 208 -7.16 13.08 25.44
C ARG A 208 -6.84 13.92 26.68
N ALA A 209 -5.61 14.41 26.81
CA ALA A 209 -5.19 15.26 27.92
C ALA A 209 -5.70 16.70 27.80
N HIS A 210 -6.07 17.13 26.58
CA HIS A 210 -6.53 18.48 26.27
C HIS A 210 -7.96 18.43 25.69
N GLN A 211 -8.86 17.76 26.41
CA GLN A 211 -10.28 17.78 26.07
C GLN A 211 -10.87 19.17 26.32
N ASP A 212 -11.91 19.50 25.55
CA ASP A 212 -12.65 20.74 25.71
C ASP A 212 -13.23 20.78 27.13
N THR A 213 -13.02 21.91 27.79
CA THR A 213 -13.53 22.16 29.14
C THR A 213 -14.67 23.15 29.07
N GLU A 214 -15.79 22.79 29.66
CA GLU A 214 -16.89 23.72 29.88
C GLU A 214 -16.49 24.71 30.97
N ARG A 215 -16.59 26.01 30.67
CA ARG A 215 -16.40 27.07 31.64
C ARG A 215 -17.72 27.76 31.89
N THR A 216 -18.24 27.64 33.10
CA THR A 216 -19.41 28.40 33.54
C THR A 216 -18.98 29.82 33.90
N ILE A 217 -19.58 30.82 33.27
CA ILE A 217 -19.40 32.23 33.55
C ILE A 217 -20.70 32.72 34.20
N ASP A 218 -20.61 33.20 35.44
CA ASP A 218 -21.74 33.75 36.17
C ASP A 218 -21.86 35.26 35.90
N HIS A 219 -22.99 35.68 35.32
CA HIS A 219 -23.30 37.09 35.05
C HIS A 219 -24.30 37.67 36.07
N GLY A 220 -24.55 36.97 37.18
CA GLY A 220 -25.40 37.38 38.30
C GLY A 220 -26.90 37.29 38.03
N SER A 221 -27.35 37.55 36.79
CA SER A 221 -28.75 37.39 36.35
C SER A 221 -29.00 36.09 35.58
N TYR A 222 -27.94 35.49 35.03
CA TYR A 222 -27.95 34.19 34.38
C TYR A 222 -26.52 33.60 34.37
N THR A 223 -26.44 32.28 34.20
CA THR A 223 -25.16 31.56 34.00
C THR A 223 -25.01 31.18 32.54
N GLU A 224 -23.86 31.51 31.96
CA GLU A 224 -23.49 31.13 30.59
C GLU A 224 -22.50 29.97 30.65
N VAL A 225 -22.75 28.89 29.90
CA VAL A 225 -21.79 27.79 29.75
C VAL A 225 -21.09 27.96 28.41
N VAL A 226 -19.79 28.28 28.46
CA VAL A 226 -18.97 28.45 27.25
C VAL A 226 -18.02 27.26 27.13
N ALA A 227 -18.07 26.55 26.01
CA ALA A 227 -17.08 25.52 25.68
C ALA A 227 -15.75 26.19 25.33
N VAL A 228 -14.72 25.93 26.12
CA VAL A 228 -13.36 26.41 25.84
C VAL A 228 -12.61 25.26 25.16
N PRO A 229 -12.17 25.42 23.89
CA PRO A 229 -11.43 24.38 23.19
C PRO A 229 -10.16 24.02 23.95
N GLY A 230 -9.98 22.74 24.28
CA GLY A 230 -8.79 22.24 24.94
C GLY A 230 -7.56 22.32 24.02
N VAL A 231 -7.79 22.30 22.70
CA VAL A 231 -6.76 22.47 21.67
C VAL A 231 -7.15 23.64 20.77
N SER A 232 -6.21 24.56 20.55
CA SER A 232 -6.41 25.66 19.60
C SER A 232 -6.63 25.13 18.18
N GLY A 233 -7.36 25.87 17.33
CA GLY A 233 -7.59 25.44 15.94
C GLY A 233 -6.29 25.14 15.17
N VAL A 234 -5.22 25.91 15.43
CA VAL A 234 -3.87 25.64 14.87
C VAL A 234 -3.29 24.34 15.43
N GLY A 235 -3.46 24.08 16.74
CA GLY A 235 -3.09 22.83 17.37
C GLY A 235 -3.80 21.62 16.75
N SER A 236 -5.09 21.73 16.46
CA SER A 236 -5.88 20.66 15.83
C SER A 236 -5.35 20.33 14.43
N VAL A 237 -5.01 21.33 13.62
CA VAL A 237 -4.40 21.12 12.30
C VAL A 237 -3.04 20.41 12.42
N LEU A 238 -2.19 20.84 13.36
CA LEU A 238 -0.88 20.21 13.59
C LEU A 238 -1.02 18.76 14.06
N VAL A 239 -2.01 18.46 14.90
CA VAL A 239 -2.30 17.09 15.35
C VAL A 239 -2.73 16.21 14.18
N VAL A 240 -3.63 16.68 13.32
CA VAL A 240 -4.07 15.93 12.12
C VAL A 240 -2.88 15.66 11.19
N VAL A 241 -2.06 16.68 10.91
CA VAL A 241 -0.86 16.53 10.08
C VAL A 241 0.12 15.53 10.71
N GLY A 242 0.32 15.61 12.03
CA GLY A 242 1.18 14.69 12.78
C GLY A 242 0.67 13.25 12.77
N LEU A 243 -0.64 13.03 12.89
CA LEU A 243 -1.27 11.71 12.81
C LEU A 243 -1.08 11.09 11.42
N VAL A 244 -1.30 11.89 10.36
CA VAL A 244 -1.07 11.44 8.98
C VAL A 244 0.41 11.15 8.74
N ALA A 245 1.31 12.05 9.16
CA ALA A 245 2.75 11.87 9.01
C ALA A 245 3.27 10.64 9.77
N GLY A 246 2.83 10.46 11.02
CA GLY A 246 3.17 9.30 11.86
C GLY A 246 2.64 7.99 11.28
N GLY A 247 1.41 7.97 10.78
CA GLY A 247 0.83 6.82 10.09
C GLY A 247 1.55 6.47 8.80
N VAL A 248 1.88 7.47 7.97
CA VAL A 248 2.68 7.29 6.74
C VAL A 248 4.07 6.76 7.09
N LEU A 249 4.74 7.32 8.11
CA LEU A 249 6.05 6.87 8.56
C LEU A 249 6.00 5.42 9.07
N ALA A 250 4.97 5.05 9.82
CA ALA A 250 4.74 3.68 10.29
C ALA A 250 4.58 2.71 9.11
N ILE A 251 3.69 3.04 8.16
CA ILE A 251 3.43 2.20 6.99
C ILE A 251 4.67 2.08 6.11
N VAL A 252 5.35 3.19 5.80
CA VAL A 252 6.56 3.21 4.98
C VAL A 252 7.68 2.45 5.67
N GLY A 253 7.90 2.69 6.97
CA GLY A 253 8.90 2.00 7.77
C GLY A 253 8.68 0.49 7.79
N VAL A 254 7.46 0.01 8.07
CA VAL A 254 7.13 -1.42 7.99
C VAL A 254 7.33 -1.94 6.56
N THR A 255 6.83 -1.20 5.56
CA THR A 255 6.93 -1.63 4.16
C THR A 255 8.39 -1.76 3.73
N MET A 256 9.25 -0.82 4.09
CA MET A 256 10.68 -0.84 3.78
C MET A 256 11.44 -1.88 4.59
N ALA A 257 11.11 -2.07 5.88
CA ALA A 257 11.67 -3.14 6.70
C ALA A 257 11.33 -4.54 6.14
N LEU A 258 10.14 -4.68 5.54
CA LEU A 258 9.70 -5.90 4.86
C LEU A 258 10.18 -6.00 3.40
N ARG A 259 10.64 -4.88 2.83
CA ARG A 259 11.22 -4.82 1.49
C ARG A 259 12.67 -5.27 1.59
N ARG A 260 12.87 -6.56 1.37
CA ARG A 260 14.20 -7.13 1.16
C ARG A 260 14.69 -6.65 -0.21
N ASP A 261 15.78 -5.89 -0.23
CA ASP A 261 16.45 -5.30 -1.43
C ASP A 261 16.98 -6.37 -2.37
#